data_AF-A0A2C7A5H4-F1
#
_entry.id   AF-A0A2C7A5H4-F1
#
_cell.length_a   1.000
_cell.length_b   1.000
_cell.length_c   1.000
_cell.angle_alpha   90.00
_cell.angle_beta   90.00
_cell.angle_gamma   90.00
#
_symmetry.space_group_name_H-M   'P 1'
#
loop_
_entity.id
_entity.type
_entity.pdbx_description
1 polymer ?
#
loop_
_entity_poly.entity_id
_entity_poly.type
_entity_poly.pdbx_seq_one_letter_code
_entity_poly.pdbx_strand_id
1 'polypeptide(L)'
;MKALLFHNEPELVIVAGGDGTVGRIAARMSVRTRLAILPFGTANNRARSLGPWASHEALADCWRQARHVRLDRGVVEGLGEKRRFLEAVGFGALARAADHADRSGTEGVEAGRAAFRTILSHAEPQRFRARLDGAPWEGESLFAEVRNIPLFGPNLALAPQASPGDGSTSSCCRRSGGSA
;
A
#
# COMPACT_ATOMS: atom_id res chain seq x y z
N MET A 1 -0.52 20.63 10.25
CA MET A 1 -0.37 20.14 8.86
C MET A 1 -0.08 21.35 7.98
N LYS A 2 1.12 21.50 7.41
CA LYS A 2 1.42 22.56 6.42
C LYS A 2 1.27 21.96 5.03
N ALA A 3 0.23 22.35 4.30
CA ALA A 3 0.11 22.09 2.87
C ALA A 3 0.38 23.42 2.17
N LEU A 4 1.42 23.48 1.33
CA LEU A 4 1.69 24.63 0.47
C LEU A 4 0.87 24.46 -0.81
N LEU A 5 -0.06 25.38 -1.06
CA LEU A 5 -0.80 25.46 -2.33
C LEU A 5 0.09 26.18 -3.34
N PHE A 6 0.53 25.49 -4.39
CA PHE A 6 1.26 26.08 -5.50
C PHE A 6 0.27 26.62 -6.55
N HIS A 7 0.52 27.82 -7.08
CA HIS A 7 -0.27 28.43 -8.16
C HIS A 7 -0.08 27.72 -9.52
N ASN A 8 0.96 26.88 -9.66
CA ASN A 8 1.22 26.02 -10.82
C ASN A 8 1.36 24.56 -10.34
N GLU A 9 1.04 23.57 -11.20
CA GLU A 9 1.34 22.17 -10.88
C GLU A 9 2.85 22.01 -10.66
N PRO A 10 3.30 21.59 -9.46
CA PRO A 10 4.71 21.42 -9.20
C PRO A 10 5.26 20.23 -10.02
N GLU A 11 6.51 20.33 -10.44
CA GLU A 11 7.23 19.21 -11.08
C GLU A 11 7.61 18.13 -10.06
N LEU A 12 7.82 18.53 -8.80
CA LEU A 12 8.22 17.67 -7.68
C LEU A 12 7.47 18.07 -6.41
N VAL A 13 6.92 17.08 -5.72
CA VAL A 13 6.38 17.20 -4.36
C VAL A 13 7.21 16.33 -3.43
N ILE A 14 7.71 16.93 -2.36
CA ILE A 14 8.42 16.23 -1.29
C ILE A 14 7.46 16.06 -0.11
N VAL A 15 7.31 14.84 0.38
CA VAL A 15 6.43 14.53 1.52
C VAL A 15 7.24 13.93 2.66
N ALA A 16 7.33 14.67 3.77
CA ALA A 16 7.81 14.14 5.04
C ALA A 16 6.63 13.60 5.87
N GLY A 17 6.60 12.29 6.08
CA GLY A 17 5.53 11.64 6.84
C GLY A 17 5.45 10.12 6.67
N GLY A 18 4.42 9.52 7.26
CA GLY A 18 4.09 8.11 7.08
C GLY A 18 3.17 7.83 5.90
N ASP A 19 2.84 6.55 5.70
CA ASP A 19 2.03 6.06 4.57
C ASP A 19 0.68 6.80 4.43
N GLY A 20 0.01 7.13 5.54
CA GLY A 20 -1.24 7.90 5.51
C GLY A 20 -1.09 9.33 4.98
N THR A 21 0.00 10.03 5.34
CA THR A 21 0.29 11.38 4.85
C THR A 21 0.67 11.35 3.37
N VAL A 22 1.56 10.42 3.00
CA VAL A 22 1.96 10.20 1.61
C VAL A 22 0.76 9.83 0.75
N GLY A 23 -0.11 8.95 1.25
CA GLY A 23 -1.36 8.53 0.60
C GLY A 23 -2.31 9.68 0.30
N ARG A 24 -2.59 10.53 1.29
CA ARG A 24 -3.49 11.68 1.11
C ARG A 24 -2.94 12.69 0.10
N ILE A 25 -1.63 12.95 0.11
CA ILE A 25 -1.02 13.90 -0.83
C ILE A 25 -0.98 13.30 -2.23
N ALA A 26 -0.49 12.08 -2.38
CA ALA A 26 -0.35 11.42 -3.67
C ALA A 26 -1.71 11.18 -4.38
N ALA A 27 -2.80 10.99 -3.63
CA ALA A 27 -4.15 10.90 -4.20
C ALA A 27 -4.61 12.18 -4.92
N ARG A 28 -4.04 13.33 -4.58
CA ARG A 28 -4.36 14.66 -5.14
C ARG A 28 -3.35 15.13 -6.19
N MET A 29 -2.27 14.38 -6.40
CA MET A 29 -1.22 14.73 -7.35
C MET A 29 -1.61 14.36 -8.79
N SER A 30 -1.16 15.19 -9.72
CA SER A 30 -1.11 14.87 -11.15
C SER A 30 -0.19 13.68 -11.38
N VAL A 31 -0.50 12.83 -12.37
CA VAL A 31 0.35 11.67 -12.72
C VAL A 31 1.69 12.08 -13.32
N ARG A 32 1.83 13.36 -13.71
CA ARG A 32 3.08 13.93 -14.24
C ARG A 32 3.98 14.48 -13.15
N THR A 33 3.45 14.71 -11.94
CA THR A 33 4.21 15.25 -10.82
C THR A 33 5.04 14.16 -10.16
N ARG A 34 6.33 14.43 -9.94
CA ARG A 34 7.23 13.53 -9.22
C ARG A 34 6.95 13.58 -7.72
N LEU A 35 7.06 12.44 -7.05
CA LEU A 35 6.91 12.33 -5.61
C LEU A 35 8.22 11.85 -4.99
N ALA A 36 8.76 12.61 -4.03
CA ALA A 36 9.82 12.17 -3.15
C ALA A 36 9.26 11.98 -1.74
N ILE A 37 9.64 10.87 -1.09
CA ILE A 37 9.11 10.48 0.22
C ILE A 37 10.26 10.54 1.23
N LEU A 38 10.07 11.29 2.31
CA LEU A 38 10.92 11.29 3.49
C LEU A 38 10.18 10.55 4.63
N PRO A 39 10.56 9.30 4.93
CA PRO A 39 9.71 8.35 5.65
C PRO A 39 9.73 8.57 7.17
N PHE A 40 8.82 9.39 7.70
CA PHE A 40 8.71 9.69 9.14
C PHE A 40 7.60 8.91 9.86
N GLY A 41 6.96 7.95 9.20
CA GLY A 41 5.95 7.10 9.80
C GLY A 41 6.50 5.83 10.44
N THR A 42 5.59 4.99 10.90
CA THR A 42 5.90 3.71 11.57
C THR A 42 6.28 2.62 10.57
N ALA A 43 5.44 2.38 9.55
CA ALA A 43 5.65 1.32 8.56
C ALA A 43 6.52 1.81 7.40
N ASN A 44 6.06 2.89 6.73
CA ASN A 44 6.67 3.49 5.54
C ASN A 44 6.74 2.52 4.36
N ASN A 45 5.69 1.71 4.17
CA ASN A 45 5.60 0.67 3.16
C ASN A 45 5.93 1.19 1.75
N ARG A 46 5.45 2.37 1.38
CA ARG A 46 5.72 2.95 0.05
C ARG A 46 7.19 3.26 -0.15
N ALA A 47 7.81 3.95 0.82
CA ALA A 47 9.23 4.24 0.76
C ALA A 47 10.04 2.94 0.73
N ARG A 48 9.72 1.97 1.61
CA ARG A 48 10.40 0.64 1.68
C ARG A 48 10.32 -0.13 0.38
N SER A 49 9.23 0.04 -0.36
CA SER A 49 9.02 -0.61 -1.66
C SER A 49 9.84 0.02 -2.79
N LEU A 50 10.42 1.22 -2.59
CA LEU A 50 11.30 1.88 -3.56
C LEU A 50 12.78 1.52 -3.38
N GLY A 51 13.13 0.87 -2.26
CA GLY A 51 14.48 0.42 -1.96
C GLY A 51 14.91 0.72 -0.52
N PRO A 52 16.10 0.24 -0.11
CA PRO A 52 16.66 0.54 1.20
C PRO A 52 17.17 1.99 1.28
N TRP A 53 17.15 2.56 2.48
CA TRP A 53 17.84 3.81 2.81
C TRP A 53 18.56 3.68 4.15
N ALA A 54 19.70 4.36 4.27
CA ALA A 54 20.53 4.32 5.48
C ALA A 54 20.03 5.27 6.58
N SER A 55 19.63 6.48 6.21
CA SER A 55 19.03 7.47 7.12
C SER A 55 18.17 8.47 6.32
N HIS A 56 17.43 9.33 7.01
CA HIS A 56 16.67 10.40 6.38
C HIS A 56 17.58 11.42 5.67
N GLU A 57 18.72 11.73 6.27
CA GLU A 57 19.75 12.63 5.71
C GLU A 57 20.35 12.02 4.44
N ALA A 58 20.80 10.76 4.51
CA ALA A 58 21.36 10.07 3.36
C ALA A 58 20.35 9.94 2.20
N LEU A 59 19.07 9.77 2.52
CA LEU A 59 18.00 9.74 1.53
C LEU A 59 17.78 11.12 0.89
N ALA A 60 17.80 12.19 1.68
CA ALA A 60 17.66 13.56 1.16
C ALA A 60 18.85 13.97 0.29
N ASP A 61 20.08 13.60 0.70
CA ASP A 61 21.31 13.91 -0.03
C ASP A 61 21.37 13.22 -1.40
N CYS A 62 20.82 12.01 -1.51
CA CYS A 62 20.86 11.26 -2.76
C CYS A 62 19.78 11.66 -3.77
N TRP A 63 18.77 12.47 -3.40
CA TRP A 63 17.63 12.79 -4.30
C TRP A 63 18.04 13.46 -5.60
N ARG A 64 19.12 14.24 -5.64
CA ARG A 64 19.60 14.85 -6.89
C ARG A 64 20.08 13.82 -7.92
N GLN A 65 20.50 12.65 -7.47
CA GLN A 65 21.03 11.56 -8.28
C GLN A 65 20.13 10.32 -8.24
N ALA A 66 19.02 10.38 -7.50
CA ALA A 66 18.16 9.24 -7.28
C ALA A 66 17.53 8.78 -8.60
N ARG A 67 17.49 7.46 -8.80
CA ARG A 67 16.80 6.88 -9.94
C ARG A 67 15.30 7.13 -9.81
N HIS A 68 14.70 7.54 -10.91
CA HIS A 68 13.25 7.69 -10.99
C HIS A 68 12.61 6.32 -11.17
N VAL A 69 11.63 6.03 -10.31
CA VAL A 69 10.83 4.81 -10.39
C VAL A 69 9.40 5.21 -10.71
N ARG A 70 8.75 4.51 -11.64
CA ARG A 70 7.33 4.70 -11.90
C ARG A 70 6.53 4.17 -10.71
N LEU A 71 5.48 4.86 -10.34
CA LEU A 71 4.53 4.41 -9.33
C LEU A 71 3.15 4.36 -9.99
N ASP A 72 2.66 3.16 -10.22
CA ASP A 72 1.38 2.91 -10.83
C ASP A 72 0.26 3.25 -9.85
N ARG A 73 -0.81 3.80 -10.43
CA ARG A 73 -2.01 4.18 -9.70
C ARG A 73 -3.17 3.31 -10.16
N GLY A 74 -3.56 2.38 -9.30
CA GLY A 74 -4.73 1.55 -9.52
C GLY A 74 -6.01 2.37 -9.42
N VAL A 75 -7.05 1.87 -10.08
CA VAL A 75 -8.40 2.42 -10.07
C VAL A 75 -9.36 1.31 -9.70
N VAL A 76 -10.17 1.54 -8.67
CA VAL A 76 -11.30 0.68 -8.33
C VAL A 76 -12.58 1.43 -8.65
N GLU A 77 -13.50 0.76 -9.35
CA GLU A 77 -14.80 1.29 -9.73
C GLU A 77 -15.88 0.29 -9.32
N GLY A 78 -16.88 0.77 -8.60
CA GLY A 78 -17.95 -0.06 -8.04
C GLY A 78 -18.62 0.62 -6.85
N LEU A 79 -19.73 0.06 -6.37
CA LEU A 79 -20.48 0.58 -5.22
C LEU A 79 -20.87 2.08 -5.34
N GLY A 80 -21.07 2.56 -6.58
CA GLY A 80 -21.42 3.95 -6.86
C GLY A 80 -20.24 4.92 -6.83
N GLU A 81 -19.00 4.44 -6.72
CA GLU A 81 -17.82 5.30 -6.62
C GLU A 81 -16.63 4.80 -7.43
N LYS A 82 -15.76 5.76 -7.77
CA LYS A 82 -14.48 5.51 -8.43
C LYS A 82 -13.35 6.03 -7.54
N ARG A 83 -12.56 5.13 -6.99
CA ARG A 83 -11.43 5.46 -6.10
C ARG A 83 -10.11 5.09 -6.76
N ARG A 84 -9.08 5.87 -6.45
CA ARG A 84 -7.69 5.59 -6.87
C ARG A 84 -6.92 5.07 -5.66
N PHE A 85 -6.04 4.11 -5.89
CA PHE A 85 -5.15 3.57 -4.87
C PHE A 85 -3.72 3.48 -5.40
N LEU A 86 -2.76 3.49 -4.47
CA LEU A 86 -1.33 3.41 -4.77
C LEU A 86 -0.66 2.17 -4.18
N GLU A 87 -1.28 1.54 -3.19
CA GLU A 87 -0.72 0.38 -2.51
C GLU A 87 -1.51 -0.87 -2.81
N ALA A 88 -2.78 -0.89 -2.38
CA ALA A 88 -3.64 -2.05 -2.50
C ALA A 88 -5.12 -1.69 -2.40
N VAL A 89 -5.95 -2.62 -2.88
CA VAL A 89 -7.37 -2.75 -2.55
C VAL A 89 -7.60 -4.20 -2.11
N GLY A 90 -8.37 -4.38 -1.05
CA GLY A 90 -8.55 -5.69 -0.46
C GLY A 90 -9.90 -5.90 0.19
N PHE A 91 -10.24 -7.17 0.37
CA PHE A 91 -11.48 -7.65 0.96
C PHE A 91 -11.19 -8.77 1.97
N GLY A 92 -12.10 -8.96 2.93
CA GLY A 92 -12.02 -10.02 3.92
C GLY A 92 -11.23 -9.65 5.18
N ALA A 93 -10.62 -10.65 5.80
CA ALA A 93 -10.02 -10.52 7.13
C ALA A 93 -8.89 -9.49 7.21
N LEU A 94 -8.12 -9.34 6.13
CA LEU A 94 -7.01 -8.40 6.08
C LEU A 94 -7.48 -6.93 6.03
N ALA A 95 -8.55 -6.66 5.28
CA ALA A 95 -9.21 -5.34 5.27
C ALA A 95 -9.78 -4.98 6.65
N ARG A 96 -10.38 -5.95 7.36
CA ARG A 96 -10.84 -5.77 8.75
C ARG A 96 -9.68 -5.48 9.70
N ALA A 97 -8.54 -6.15 9.52
CA ALA A 97 -7.35 -5.92 10.33
C ALA A 97 -6.76 -4.52 10.14
N ALA A 98 -6.71 -4.04 8.89
CA ALA A 98 -6.26 -2.68 8.58
C ALA A 98 -7.20 -1.63 9.18
N ASP A 99 -8.51 -1.79 9.01
CA ASP A 99 -9.52 -0.89 9.57
C ASP A 99 -9.49 -0.88 11.12
N HIS A 100 -9.28 -2.04 11.75
CA HIS A 100 -9.08 -2.11 13.20
C HIS A 100 -7.84 -1.34 13.64
N ALA A 101 -6.69 -1.53 12.96
CA ALA A 101 -5.44 -0.87 13.30
C ALA A 101 -5.54 0.67 13.18
N ASP A 102 -6.24 1.16 12.14
CA ASP A 102 -6.49 2.59 11.94
C ASP A 102 -7.35 3.19 13.06
N ARG A 103 -8.36 2.45 13.55
CA ARG A 103 -9.27 2.92 14.61
C ARG A 103 -8.67 2.81 16.02
N SER A 104 -7.92 1.74 16.28
CA SER A 104 -7.34 1.49 17.62
C SER A 104 -6.10 2.34 17.89
N GLY A 105 -5.56 3.01 16.86
CA GLY A 105 -4.31 3.74 16.97
C GLY A 105 -3.15 2.82 17.33
N THR A 106 -3.13 1.59 16.80
CA THR A 106 -2.07 0.63 17.09
C THR A 106 -0.72 1.20 16.63
N GLU A 107 0.15 1.51 17.58
CA GLU A 107 1.47 2.07 17.30
C GLU A 107 2.55 0.97 17.28
N GLY A 108 3.49 1.11 16.35
CA GLY A 108 4.60 0.17 16.20
C GLY A 108 4.29 -1.01 15.27
N VAL A 109 5.33 -1.44 14.54
CA VAL A 109 5.23 -2.54 13.58
C VAL A 109 4.85 -3.85 14.26
N GLU A 110 5.45 -4.19 15.40
CA GLU A 110 5.17 -5.50 16.02
C GLU A 110 3.79 -5.56 16.66
N ALA A 111 3.32 -4.48 17.29
CA ALA A 111 1.95 -4.42 17.82
C ALA A 111 0.92 -4.56 16.69
N GLY A 112 1.16 -3.88 15.55
CA GLY A 112 0.33 -4.05 14.35
C GLY A 112 0.35 -5.49 13.83
N ARG A 113 1.51 -6.14 13.79
CA ARG A 113 1.62 -7.57 13.39
C ARG A 113 0.86 -8.47 14.35
N ALA A 114 0.94 -8.24 15.65
CA ALA A 114 0.22 -9.00 16.66
C ALA A 114 -1.30 -8.86 16.47
N ALA A 115 -1.81 -7.63 16.30
CA ALA A 115 -3.22 -7.38 16.03
C ALA A 115 -3.70 -8.10 14.76
N PHE A 116 -2.90 -8.06 13.69
CA PHE A 116 -3.20 -8.79 12.46
C PHE A 116 -3.24 -10.30 12.67
N ARG A 117 -2.27 -10.88 13.40
CA ARG A 117 -2.26 -12.31 13.73
C ARG A 117 -3.54 -12.70 14.49
N THR A 118 -3.93 -11.91 15.49
CA THR A 118 -5.15 -12.15 16.28
C THR A 118 -6.41 -12.10 15.42
N ILE A 119 -6.55 -11.09 14.56
CA ILE A 119 -7.75 -10.98 13.70
C ILE A 119 -7.80 -12.11 12.68
N LEU A 120 -6.65 -12.47 12.11
CA LEU A 120 -6.55 -13.57 11.14
C LEU A 120 -6.77 -14.94 11.78
N SER A 121 -6.41 -15.14 13.05
CA SER A 121 -6.61 -16.43 13.74
C SER A 121 -8.08 -16.73 14.07
N HIS A 122 -8.93 -15.70 14.10
CA HIS A 122 -10.38 -15.83 14.34
C HIS A 122 -11.21 -15.61 13.06
N ALA A 123 -10.55 -15.46 11.91
CA ALA A 123 -11.23 -15.22 10.66
C ALA A 123 -11.65 -16.54 10.00
N GLU A 124 -12.91 -16.61 9.61
CA GLU A 124 -13.41 -17.71 8.78
C GLU A 124 -13.18 -17.44 7.28
N PRO A 125 -12.84 -18.46 6.48
CA PRO A 125 -12.79 -18.35 5.03
C PRO A 125 -14.12 -17.87 4.44
N GLN A 126 -14.03 -17.02 3.44
CA GLN A 126 -15.17 -16.54 2.66
C GLN A 126 -15.02 -17.00 1.22
N ARG A 127 -16.16 -17.29 0.58
CA ARG A 127 -16.18 -17.65 -0.84
C ARG A 127 -16.04 -16.38 -1.69
N PHE A 128 -15.03 -16.36 -2.53
CA PHE A 128 -14.74 -15.28 -3.47
C PHE A 128 -14.99 -15.74 -4.90
N ARG A 129 -15.47 -14.82 -5.72
CA ARG A 129 -15.54 -14.93 -7.19
C ARG A 129 -14.83 -13.74 -7.78
N ALA A 130 -13.91 -13.99 -8.70
CA ALA A 130 -13.16 -12.96 -9.40
C ALA A 130 -13.00 -13.31 -10.88
N ARG A 131 -12.66 -12.31 -11.69
CA ARG A 131 -12.02 -12.52 -12.99
C ARG A 131 -10.67 -11.83 -12.95
N LEU A 132 -9.61 -12.61 -13.13
CA LEU A 132 -8.23 -12.14 -13.15
C LEU A 132 -7.75 -12.24 -14.59
N ASP A 133 -7.42 -11.11 -15.21
CA ASP A 133 -7.03 -11.04 -16.63
C ASP A 133 -8.01 -11.78 -17.57
N GLY A 134 -9.30 -11.66 -17.28
CA GLY A 134 -10.39 -12.33 -18.00
C GLY A 134 -10.66 -13.78 -17.59
N ALA A 135 -9.72 -14.44 -16.90
CA ALA A 135 -9.89 -15.81 -16.42
C ALA A 135 -10.76 -15.86 -15.15
N PRO A 136 -11.82 -16.68 -15.11
CA PRO A 136 -12.64 -16.82 -13.91
C PRO A 136 -11.84 -17.52 -12.81
N TRP A 137 -12.02 -17.05 -11.58
CA TRP A 137 -11.48 -17.66 -10.38
C TRP A 137 -12.56 -17.73 -9.31
N GLU A 138 -12.65 -18.86 -8.63
CA GLU A 138 -13.57 -19.10 -7.53
C GLU A 138 -12.90 -19.96 -6.46
N GLY A 139 -13.09 -19.59 -5.20
CA GLY A 139 -12.51 -20.34 -4.10
C GLY A 139 -12.78 -19.70 -2.74
N GLU A 140 -12.41 -20.43 -1.69
CA GLU A 140 -12.47 -19.93 -0.32
C GLU A 140 -11.12 -19.35 0.11
N SER A 141 -11.16 -18.20 0.76
CA SER A 141 -9.97 -17.53 1.26
C SER A 141 -10.29 -16.67 2.47
N LEU A 142 -9.30 -16.39 3.31
CA LEU A 142 -9.46 -15.42 4.41
C LEU A 142 -9.55 -13.98 3.90
N PHE A 143 -8.92 -13.70 2.76
CA PHE A 143 -8.86 -12.36 2.16
C PHE A 143 -8.51 -12.44 0.68
N ALA A 144 -8.83 -11.38 -0.06
CA ALA A 144 -8.40 -11.18 -1.44
C ALA A 144 -7.84 -9.77 -1.59
N GLU A 145 -6.64 -9.65 -2.16
CA GLU A 145 -5.92 -8.38 -2.31
C GLU A 145 -5.44 -8.19 -3.75
N VAL A 146 -5.58 -6.97 -4.28
CA VAL A 146 -4.94 -6.49 -5.50
C VAL A 146 -3.94 -5.40 -5.10
N ARG A 147 -2.67 -5.56 -5.50
CA ARG A 147 -1.56 -4.79 -4.92
C ARG A 147 -0.58 -4.27 -5.97
N ASN A 148 -0.09 -3.05 -5.78
CA ASN A 148 0.98 -2.45 -6.57
C ASN A 148 2.33 -2.54 -5.85
N ILE A 149 2.35 -2.65 -4.52
CA ILE A 149 3.58 -2.70 -3.74
C ILE A 149 3.70 -3.98 -2.89
N PRO A 150 4.93 -4.44 -2.58
CA PRO A 150 5.13 -5.68 -1.82
C PRO A 150 4.56 -5.69 -0.40
N LEU A 151 4.55 -4.52 0.25
CA LEU A 151 4.34 -4.39 1.68
C LEU A 151 2.94 -3.87 2.03
N PHE A 152 2.34 -4.45 3.08
CA PHE A 152 1.03 -4.07 3.61
C PHE A 152 1.05 -3.78 5.10
N GLY A 153 0.24 -2.81 5.55
CA GLY A 153 -0.02 -2.58 6.97
C GLY A 153 1.29 -2.50 7.77
N PRO A 154 1.50 -3.36 8.80
CA PRO A 154 2.71 -3.35 9.61
C PRO A 154 3.88 -4.09 8.93
N ASN A 155 4.31 -3.62 7.75
CA ASN A 155 5.41 -4.19 6.95
C ASN A 155 5.23 -5.67 6.56
N LEU A 156 4.00 -6.13 6.32
CA LEU A 156 3.73 -7.51 5.88
C LEU A 156 4.08 -7.66 4.40
N ALA A 157 5.01 -8.56 4.07
CA ALA A 157 5.38 -8.89 2.70
C ALA A 157 4.35 -9.87 2.09
N LEU A 158 3.27 -9.33 1.53
CA LEU A 158 2.15 -10.12 0.99
C LEU A 158 2.27 -10.40 -0.51
N ALA A 159 3.03 -9.57 -1.24
CA ALA A 159 3.34 -9.78 -2.64
C ALA A 159 4.81 -9.44 -2.91
N PRO A 160 5.77 -10.25 -2.43
CA PRO A 160 7.21 -9.95 -2.54
C PRO A 160 7.70 -9.65 -3.96
N GLN A 161 7.01 -10.19 -4.97
CA GLN A 161 7.28 -10.00 -6.39
C GLN A 161 6.69 -8.71 -6.99
N ALA A 162 5.83 -7.98 -6.27
CA ALA A 162 5.16 -6.80 -6.81
C ALA A 162 6.17 -5.67 -7.09
N SER A 163 6.14 -5.11 -8.30
CA SER A 163 6.93 -3.95 -8.66
C SER A 163 6.03 -2.72 -8.76
N PRO A 164 6.33 -1.61 -8.04
CA PRO A 164 5.47 -0.43 -8.01
C PRO A 164 5.14 0.23 -9.35
N GLY A 165 5.82 -0.12 -10.44
CA GLY A 165 5.75 0.62 -11.72
C GLY A 165 5.90 -0.24 -12.97
N ASP A 166 5.58 -1.53 -12.90
CA ASP A 166 5.69 -2.47 -14.03
C ASP A 166 4.46 -2.48 -14.95
N GLY A 167 3.45 -1.66 -14.66
CA GLY A 167 2.19 -1.60 -15.39
C GLY A 167 1.22 -2.73 -15.04
N SER A 168 1.51 -3.54 -14.02
CA SER A 168 0.72 -4.68 -13.57
C SER A 168 0.37 -4.59 -12.09
N THR A 169 -0.59 -5.40 -11.64
CA THR A 169 -0.96 -5.51 -10.23
C THR A 169 -0.88 -6.96 -9.80
N SER A 170 -0.31 -7.24 -8.62
CA SER A 170 -0.22 -8.58 -8.07
C SER A 170 -1.48 -8.92 -7.25
N SER A 171 -2.09 -10.07 -7.53
CA SER A 171 -3.16 -10.64 -6.70
C SER A 171 -2.61 -11.58 -5.62
N CYS A 172 -3.07 -11.46 -4.38
CA CYS A 172 -2.72 -12.38 -3.29
C CYS A 172 -3.97 -12.86 -2.55
N CYS A 173 -4.09 -14.18 -2.38
CA CYS A 173 -5.16 -14.84 -1.64
C CYS A 173 -4.57 -15.95 -0.76
N ARG A 174 -4.98 -16.03 0.51
CA ARG A 174 -4.58 -17.12 1.42
C ARG A 174 -5.71 -18.13 1.58
N ARG A 175 -5.52 -19.35 1.08
CA ARG A 175 -6.45 -20.47 1.28
C ARG A 175 -6.33 -21.02 2.70
N SER A 176 -7.42 -21.56 3.24
CA SER A 176 -7.35 -22.35 4.48
C SER A 176 -6.52 -23.61 4.22
N GLY A 177 -5.54 -23.88 5.09
CA GLY A 177 -4.74 -25.12 5.06
C GLY A 177 -3.37 -25.06 4.37
N GLY A 178 -2.92 -23.93 3.83
CA GLY A 178 -1.55 -23.77 3.34
C GLY A 178 -0.61 -23.22 4.41
N SER A 179 0.36 -24.02 4.85
CA SER A 179 1.54 -23.55 5.58
C SER A 179 2.31 -22.56 4.71
N ALA A 180 2.68 -21.41 5.31
CA ALA A 180 3.64 -20.48 4.72
C ALA A 180 5.06 -21.05 4.81
#